data_AF-A0A4Q3AFC4-F1
#
_entry.id   AF-A0A4Q3AFC4-F1
#
_cell.length_a   1.000
_cell.length_b   1.000
_cell.length_c   1.000
_cell.angle_alpha   90.00
_cell.angle_beta   90.00
_cell.angle_gamma   90.00
#
_symmetry.space_group_name_H-M   'P 1'
#
loop_
_entity.id
_entity.type
_entity.pdbx_description
1 polymer ?
#
loop_
_entity_poly.entity_id
_entity_poly.type
_entity_poly.pdbx_seq_one_letter_code
_entity_poly.pdbx_strand_id
1 'polypeptide(L)'
;MSFTVRLTTGTALAEVADQTIVTTECPISLVGRGAVNYAQAHAENFVHLLENFANTSAPASPVIGQQWYDTVAGQMKFWNGSSWLPVGGGGTGATGMIAQGSRLAGFTGAVLATSTGAVTVGVMLSEGVIIGIVSNQTLPVDILPPTVVLDGVSYNVASRFTDGVKAGMTFALSGSTPYQVYVTQ
;
A
#
# COMPACT_ATOMS: atom_id res chain seq x y z
N MET A 1 -44.44 1.29 3.46
CA MET A 1 -43.75 0.43 4.46
C MET A 1 -42.24 0.65 4.31
N SER A 2 -41.44 0.26 5.30
CA SER A 2 -39.98 0.29 5.22
C SER A 2 -39.40 -1.06 5.60
N PHE A 3 -38.12 -1.26 5.30
CA PHE A 3 -37.35 -2.39 5.80
C PHE A 3 -35.99 -1.90 6.33
N THR A 4 -35.50 -2.58 7.36
CA THR A 4 -34.17 -2.31 7.93
C THR A 4 -33.09 -3.05 7.15
N VAL A 5 -32.05 -2.34 6.74
CA VAL A 5 -30.77 -2.92 6.31
C VAL A 5 -29.85 -2.99 7.52
N ARG A 6 -29.20 -4.13 7.74
CA ARG A 6 -28.31 -4.36 8.88
C ARG A 6 -26.89 -4.67 8.42
N LEU A 7 -25.92 -4.25 9.21
CA LEU A 7 -24.53 -4.68 9.09
C LEU A 7 -24.39 -6.14 9.48
N THR A 8 -23.25 -6.75 9.14
CA THR A 8 -22.89 -8.12 9.54
C THR A 8 -22.91 -8.33 11.05
N THR A 9 -22.68 -7.26 11.82
CA THR A 9 -22.76 -7.26 13.29
C THR A 9 -24.19 -7.32 13.82
N GLY A 10 -25.21 -7.23 12.95
CA GLY A 10 -26.62 -7.15 13.31
C GLY A 10 -27.12 -5.74 13.63
N THR A 11 -26.24 -4.74 13.72
CA THR A 11 -26.59 -3.33 13.92
C THR A 11 -27.36 -2.80 12.70
N ALA A 12 -28.42 -2.00 12.93
CA ALA A 12 -29.13 -1.33 11.85
C ALA A 12 -28.21 -0.30 11.16
N LEU A 13 -28.08 -0.38 9.84
CA LEU A 13 -27.38 0.58 9.00
C LEU A 13 -28.34 1.67 8.52
N ALA A 14 -29.51 1.27 8.00
CA ALA A 14 -30.48 2.18 7.41
C ALA A 14 -31.90 1.62 7.49
N GLU A 15 -32.89 2.50 7.58
CA GLU A 15 -34.29 2.20 7.28
C GLU A 15 -34.61 2.69 5.87
N VAL A 16 -35.05 1.79 5.00
CA VAL A 16 -35.34 2.09 3.60
C VAL A 16 -36.84 2.04 3.37
N ALA A 17 -37.45 3.20 3.11
CA ALA A 17 -38.87 3.30 2.82
C ALA A 17 -39.19 2.93 1.36
N ASP A 18 -40.40 2.41 1.14
CA ASP A 18 -40.94 2.21 -0.21
C ASP A 18 -40.81 3.49 -1.06
N GLN A 19 -40.58 3.33 -2.37
CA GLN A 19 -40.47 4.39 -3.36
C GLN A 19 -39.29 5.37 -3.18
N THR A 20 -38.37 5.10 -2.25
CA THR A 20 -37.19 5.94 -1.99
C THR A 20 -35.88 5.25 -2.35
N ILE A 21 -34.83 6.03 -2.59
CA ILE A 21 -33.44 5.55 -2.67
C ILE A 21 -32.65 6.31 -1.61
N VAL A 22 -31.97 5.58 -0.74
CA VAL A 22 -31.13 6.13 0.34
C VAL A 22 -29.68 6.10 -0.13
N THR A 23 -29.01 7.25 -0.09
CA THR A 23 -27.63 7.44 -0.60
C THR A 23 -26.67 8.02 0.45
N THR A 24 -27.14 8.23 1.68
CA THR A 24 -26.41 8.94 2.74
C THR A 24 -25.79 8.02 3.79
N GLU A 25 -26.32 6.81 3.96
CA GLU A 25 -25.90 5.89 5.05
C GLU A 25 -24.66 5.06 4.69
N CYS A 26 -24.45 4.79 3.40
CA CYS A 26 -23.28 4.09 2.89
C CYS A 26 -23.00 4.50 1.44
N PRO A 27 -21.85 4.10 0.86
CA PRO A 27 -21.45 4.58 -0.46
C PRO A 27 -22.17 3.89 -1.63
N ILE A 28 -23.05 2.93 -1.34
CA ILE A 28 -23.97 2.34 -2.31
C ILE A 28 -25.37 2.87 -2.08
N SER A 29 -26.14 2.95 -3.15
CA SER A 29 -27.55 3.33 -3.07
C SER A 29 -28.39 2.17 -2.53
N LEU A 30 -29.08 2.37 -1.41
CA LEU A 30 -30.04 1.40 -0.87
C LEU A 30 -31.43 1.70 -1.42
N VAL A 31 -32.00 0.72 -2.12
CA VAL A 31 -33.19 0.92 -2.96
C VAL A 31 -34.44 0.38 -2.25
N GLY A 32 -35.43 1.26 -2.06
CA GLY A 32 -36.75 0.91 -1.56
C GLY A 32 -37.64 0.27 -2.62
N ARG A 33 -38.61 -0.55 -2.18
CA ARG A 33 -39.54 -1.21 -3.09
C ARG A 33 -40.34 -0.17 -3.88
N GLY A 34 -40.37 -0.31 -5.20
CA GLY A 34 -41.08 0.60 -6.11
C GLY A 34 -40.38 1.95 -6.34
N ALA A 35 -39.10 2.08 -5.95
CA ALA A 35 -38.33 3.30 -6.22
C ALA A 35 -38.13 3.54 -7.72
N VAL A 36 -38.30 4.80 -8.12
CA VAL A 36 -37.95 5.25 -9.47
C VAL A 36 -36.42 5.19 -9.61
N ASN A 37 -35.92 4.83 -10.80
CA ASN A 37 -34.49 4.65 -11.11
C ASN A 37 -33.78 3.51 -10.36
N TYR A 38 -34.51 2.56 -9.78
CA TYR A 38 -33.93 1.41 -9.08
C TYR A 38 -32.90 0.65 -9.91
N ALA A 39 -33.17 0.42 -11.19
CA ALA A 39 -32.31 -0.35 -12.08
C ALA A 39 -30.96 0.34 -12.30
N GLN A 40 -30.97 1.66 -12.48
CA GLN A 40 -29.75 2.46 -12.60
C GLN A 40 -28.94 2.41 -11.31
N ALA A 41 -29.58 2.66 -10.16
CA ALA A 41 -28.90 2.64 -8.86
C ALA A 41 -28.24 1.29 -8.57
N HIS A 42 -28.88 0.17 -8.91
CA HIS A 42 -28.27 -1.15 -8.77
C HIS A 42 -27.10 -1.38 -9.74
N ALA A 43 -27.26 -1.00 -11.01
CA ALA A 43 -26.19 -1.13 -12.00
C ALA A 43 -24.93 -0.35 -11.58
N GLU A 44 -25.11 0.90 -11.15
CA GLU A 44 -24.02 1.74 -10.64
C GLU A 44 -23.39 1.13 -9.38
N ASN A 45 -24.19 0.64 -8.42
CA ASN A 45 -23.64 -0.05 -7.24
C ASN A 45 -22.73 -1.22 -7.61
N PHE A 46 -23.11 -2.04 -8.60
CA PHE A 46 -22.27 -3.16 -9.03
C PHE A 46 -20.95 -2.70 -9.64
N VAL A 47 -20.97 -1.63 -10.43
CA VAL A 47 -19.75 -1.03 -10.99
C VAL A 47 -18.87 -0.44 -9.89
N HIS A 48 -19.44 0.35 -8.97
CA HIS A 48 -18.70 0.94 -7.85
C HIS A 48 -18.06 -0.12 -6.95
N LEU A 49 -18.77 -1.23 -6.68
CA LEU A 49 -18.21 -2.34 -5.93
C LEU A 49 -17.07 -3.04 -6.70
N LEU A 50 -17.22 -3.23 -8.02
CA LEU A 50 -16.20 -3.87 -8.86
C LEU A 50 -14.91 -3.06 -8.91
N GLU A 51 -15.01 -1.72 -9.00
CA GLU A 51 -13.85 -0.82 -9.03
C GLU A 51 -13.36 -0.41 -7.64
N ASN A 52 -13.96 -0.95 -6.57
CA ASN A 52 -13.65 -0.58 -5.19
C ASN A 52 -13.75 0.94 -4.95
N PHE A 53 -14.83 1.55 -5.43
CA PHE A 53 -15.14 2.98 -5.27
C PHE A 53 -14.02 3.92 -5.77
N ALA A 54 -13.28 3.51 -6.80
CA ALA A 54 -12.14 4.24 -7.34
C ALA A 54 -12.45 5.72 -7.58
N ASN A 55 -11.79 6.61 -6.84
CA ASN A 55 -12.03 8.06 -6.92
C ASN A 55 -10.83 8.84 -6.35
N THR A 56 -10.78 10.13 -6.67
CA THR A 56 -9.83 11.09 -6.08
C THR A 56 -10.18 11.48 -4.64
N SER A 57 -11.45 11.31 -4.25
CA SER A 57 -11.95 11.61 -2.91
C SER A 57 -12.49 10.36 -2.23
N ALA A 58 -12.26 10.24 -0.93
CA ALA A 58 -12.75 9.12 -0.16
C ALA A 58 -14.30 9.10 -0.08
N PRO A 59 -14.93 7.92 0.01
CA PRO A 59 -16.35 7.81 0.29
C PRO A 59 -16.77 8.58 1.55
N ALA A 60 -17.87 9.33 1.48
CA ALA A 60 -18.31 10.24 2.56
C ALA A 60 -18.90 9.51 3.79
N SER A 61 -19.56 8.37 3.58
CA SER A 61 -20.19 7.57 4.65
C SER A 61 -19.64 6.15 4.64
N PRO A 62 -18.35 5.93 4.96
CA PRO A 62 -17.75 4.62 4.86
C PRO A 62 -18.22 3.67 5.97
N VAL A 63 -18.41 2.41 5.62
CA VAL A 63 -18.65 1.34 6.61
C VAL A 63 -17.33 0.69 7.01
N ILE A 64 -17.23 0.22 8.27
CA ILE A 64 -16.00 -0.44 8.77
C ILE A 64 -15.64 -1.62 7.86
N GLY A 65 -14.37 -1.70 7.45
CA GLY A 65 -13.86 -2.72 6.54
C GLY A 65 -14.06 -2.40 5.06
N GLN A 66 -14.73 -1.29 4.72
CA GLN A 66 -14.89 -0.88 3.33
C GLN A 66 -13.55 -0.59 2.68
N GLN A 67 -13.43 -0.94 1.40
CA GLN A 67 -12.27 -0.66 0.59
C GLN A 67 -12.52 0.54 -0.34
N TRP A 68 -11.44 1.26 -0.67
CA TRP A 68 -11.44 2.39 -1.58
C TRP A 68 -10.12 2.44 -2.35
N TYR A 69 -10.18 2.54 -3.68
CA TYR A 69 -9.01 2.84 -4.49
C TYR A 69 -8.83 4.35 -4.66
N ASP A 70 -7.84 4.91 -3.96
CA ASP A 70 -7.47 6.31 -4.06
C ASP A 70 -6.69 6.53 -5.36
N THR A 71 -7.31 7.17 -6.36
CA THR A 71 -6.69 7.38 -7.67
C THR A 71 -5.64 8.48 -7.68
N VAL A 72 -5.60 9.36 -6.66
CA VAL A 72 -4.53 10.35 -6.50
C VAL A 72 -3.28 9.67 -5.99
N ALA A 73 -3.44 8.80 -4.99
CA ALA A 73 -2.34 8.01 -4.46
C ALA A 73 -1.94 6.87 -5.40
N GLY A 74 -2.89 6.27 -6.12
CA GLY A 74 -2.72 5.03 -6.87
C GLY A 74 -2.79 3.77 -6.00
N GLN A 75 -3.40 3.86 -4.81
CA GLN A 75 -3.35 2.81 -3.78
C GLN A 75 -4.72 2.41 -3.26
N MET A 76 -4.85 1.12 -2.97
CA MET A 76 -5.96 0.60 -2.19
C MET A 76 -5.85 1.01 -0.72
N LYS A 77 -6.98 1.45 -0.16
CA LYS A 77 -7.15 1.77 1.25
C LYS A 77 -8.37 1.04 1.82
N PHE A 78 -8.42 0.88 3.13
CA PHE A 78 -9.58 0.37 3.86
C PHE A 78 -9.94 1.26 5.04
N TRP A 79 -11.23 1.34 5.36
CA TRP A 79 -11.73 2.10 6.50
C TRP A 79 -11.69 1.27 7.78
N ASN A 80 -11.00 1.73 8.81
CA ASN A 80 -10.93 1.02 10.10
C ASN A 80 -11.99 1.47 11.12
N GLY A 81 -12.88 2.40 10.76
CA GLY A 81 -13.85 3.03 11.66
C GLY A 81 -13.53 4.47 12.05
N SER A 82 -12.29 4.92 11.84
CA SER A 82 -11.86 6.28 12.15
C SER A 82 -10.99 6.94 11.07
N SER A 83 -10.31 6.13 10.25
CA SER A 83 -9.39 6.60 9.23
C SER A 83 -9.28 5.60 8.07
N TRP A 84 -8.91 6.11 6.90
CA TRP A 84 -8.55 5.30 5.73
C TRP A 84 -7.09 4.89 5.82
N LEU A 85 -6.83 3.59 5.91
CA LEU A 85 -5.50 3.01 6.01
C LEU A 85 -5.10 2.32 4.70
N PRO A 86 -3.82 2.39 4.28
CA PRO A 86 -3.28 1.59 3.18
C PRO A 86 -3.54 0.09 3.31
N VAL A 87 -3.86 -0.59 2.20
CA VAL A 87 -3.74 -2.05 2.09
C VAL A 87 -2.37 -2.37 1.50
N GLY A 88 -1.36 -2.56 2.36
CA GLY A 88 0.02 -2.87 1.96
C GLY A 88 1.08 -2.25 2.89
N GLY A 89 2.25 -2.91 3.00
CA GLY A 89 3.34 -2.50 3.87
C GLY A 89 4.18 -1.36 3.29
N GLY A 90 3.88 -0.14 3.69
CA GLY A 90 4.77 1.02 3.62
C GLY A 90 4.75 1.71 4.97
N GLY A 91 5.81 1.49 5.76
CA GLY A 91 5.95 2.05 7.09
C GLY A 91 5.78 3.56 7.07
N THR A 92 5.03 4.03 8.07
CA THR A 92 4.90 5.39 8.60
C THR A 92 5.83 6.44 7.95
N GLY A 93 5.33 7.04 6.88
CA GLY A 93 5.88 8.24 6.25
C GLY A 93 4.78 8.77 5.33
N ALA A 94 4.50 10.07 5.37
CA ALA A 94 3.41 10.69 4.61
C ALA A 94 3.41 10.21 3.15
N THR A 95 2.22 9.86 2.66
CA THR A 95 1.92 9.16 1.38
C THR A 95 2.08 7.64 1.44
N GLY A 96 0.95 6.95 1.66
CA GLY A 96 0.74 5.55 1.28
C GLY A 96 0.69 5.40 -0.24
N MET A 97 1.80 5.71 -0.87
CA MET A 97 2.49 5.04 -1.96
C MET A 97 3.92 5.49 -1.82
N ILE A 98 4.85 4.65 -2.22
CA ILE A 98 6.17 5.07 -2.62
C ILE A 98 6.04 6.23 -3.62
N ALA A 99 6.08 7.47 -3.14
CA ALA A 99 6.22 8.60 -4.04
C ALA A 99 7.49 8.33 -4.84
N GLN A 100 7.36 8.20 -6.16
CA GLN A 100 8.48 8.12 -7.08
C GLN A 100 9.40 9.30 -6.75
N GLY A 101 10.54 9.05 -6.09
CA GLY A 101 11.37 10.13 -5.56
C GLY A 101 11.79 10.07 -4.09
N SER A 102 11.05 9.40 -3.20
CA SER A 102 11.28 9.57 -1.74
C SER A 102 10.89 8.36 -0.89
N ARG A 103 11.49 7.19 -1.15
CA ARG A 103 11.33 6.03 -0.26
C ARG A 103 12.07 6.29 1.07
N LEU A 104 11.36 6.76 2.09
CA LEU A 104 11.98 7.02 3.39
C LEU A 104 12.29 5.73 4.15
N ALA A 105 11.41 4.73 4.18
CA ALA A 105 11.69 3.44 4.81
C ALA A 105 10.92 2.29 4.15
N GLY A 106 11.37 1.05 4.34
CA GLY A 106 10.63 -0.15 3.95
C GLY A 106 11.48 -1.23 3.31
N PHE A 107 10.83 -2.24 2.73
CA PHE A 107 11.47 -3.34 2.02
C PHE A 107 10.92 -3.43 0.59
N THR A 108 11.77 -3.62 -0.41
CA THR A 108 11.36 -3.78 -1.82
C THR A 108 12.24 -4.78 -2.55
N GLY A 109 11.68 -5.48 -3.53
CA GLY A 109 12.48 -6.24 -4.48
C GLY A 109 13.21 -5.30 -5.43
N ALA A 110 14.45 -5.64 -5.80
CA ALA A 110 15.25 -4.91 -6.77
C ALA A 110 16.10 -5.86 -7.61
N VAL A 111 16.51 -5.41 -8.79
CA VAL A 111 17.50 -6.09 -9.61
C VAL A 111 18.81 -5.33 -9.54
N LEU A 112 19.85 -5.96 -9.00
CA LEU A 112 21.22 -5.46 -9.07
C LEU A 112 21.85 -5.92 -10.38
N ALA A 113 22.16 -4.99 -11.27
CA ALA A 113 22.94 -5.25 -12.49
C ALA A 113 24.43 -5.33 -12.15
N THR A 114 24.88 -6.50 -11.67
CA THR A 114 26.31 -6.74 -11.38
C THR A 114 27.11 -6.84 -12.67
N SER A 115 28.43 -6.68 -12.59
CA SER A 115 29.33 -6.85 -13.76
C SER A 115 29.32 -8.26 -14.35
N THR A 116 28.85 -9.25 -13.58
CA THR A 116 28.75 -10.66 -13.98
C THR A 116 27.32 -11.11 -14.35
N GLY A 117 26.32 -10.25 -14.19
CA GLY A 117 24.91 -10.57 -14.49
C GLY A 117 23.89 -9.89 -13.57
N ALA A 118 22.61 -10.01 -13.90
CA ALA A 118 21.53 -9.45 -13.09
C ALA A 118 21.16 -10.39 -11.93
N VAL A 119 21.03 -9.85 -10.72
CA VAL A 119 20.64 -10.60 -9.52
C VAL A 119 19.45 -9.92 -8.84
N THR A 120 18.40 -10.68 -8.57
CA THR A 120 17.26 -10.21 -7.78
C THR A 120 17.59 -10.26 -6.29
N VAL A 121 17.36 -9.14 -5.61
CA VAL A 121 17.60 -8.98 -4.17
C VAL A 121 16.42 -8.30 -3.50
N GLY A 122 16.31 -8.46 -2.19
CA GLY A 122 15.48 -7.61 -1.35
C GLY A 122 16.29 -6.45 -0.79
N VAL A 123 15.77 -5.22 -0.86
CA VAL A 123 16.44 -4.00 -0.40
C VAL A 123 15.64 -3.40 0.75
N MET A 124 16.33 -3.14 1.86
CA MET A 124 15.81 -2.44 3.03
C MET A 124 16.25 -0.98 2.99
N LEU A 125 15.30 -0.06 3.16
CA LEU A 125 15.55 1.37 3.25
C LEU A 125 15.15 1.91 4.62
N SER A 126 15.91 2.90 5.08
CA SER A 126 15.56 3.78 6.20
C SER A 126 16.19 5.15 5.96
N GLU A 127 15.45 6.21 6.29
CA GLU A 127 15.81 7.61 6.06
C GLU A 127 16.30 7.90 4.63
N GLY A 128 15.75 7.22 3.61
CA GLY A 128 16.14 7.42 2.22
C GLY A 128 17.44 6.73 1.80
N VAL A 129 18.00 5.86 2.63
CA VAL A 129 19.25 5.16 2.36
C VAL A 129 19.06 3.64 2.48
N ILE A 130 19.78 2.88 1.64
CA ILE A 130 19.79 1.41 1.73
C ILE A 130 20.53 0.98 2.98
N ILE A 131 19.82 0.39 3.94
CA ILE A 131 20.37 -0.12 5.20
C ILE A 131 20.65 -1.63 5.18
N GLY A 132 20.13 -2.36 4.20
CA GLY A 132 20.37 -3.79 4.09
C GLY A 132 19.94 -4.39 2.75
N ILE A 133 20.57 -5.49 2.38
CA ILE A 133 20.27 -6.27 1.18
C ILE A 133 20.11 -7.74 1.58
N VAL A 134 19.03 -8.37 1.12
CA VAL A 134 18.79 -9.81 1.21
C VAL A 134 19.07 -10.43 -0.15
N SER A 135 19.94 -11.43 -0.19
CA SER A 135 20.36 -12.11 -1.42
C SER A 135 20.38 -13.62 -1.20
N ASN A 136 20.09 -14.40 -2.25
CA ASN A 136 20.25 -15.86 -2.22
C ASN A 136 21.68 -16.32 -2.56
N GLN A 137 22.56 -15.39 -2.95
CA GLN A 137 23.95 -15.65 -3.32
C GLN A 137 24.88 -14.58 -2.78
N THR A 138 26.16 -14.94 -2.64
CA THR A 138 27.20 -13.97 -2.25
C THR A 138 27.59 -13.14 -3.46
N LEU A 139 27.52 -11.82 -3.33
CA LEU A 139 27.96 -10.83 -4.30
C LEU A 139 29.23 -10.15 -3.77
N PRO A 140 30.42 -10.50 -4.28
CA PRO A 140 31.66 -9.80 -3.99
C PRO A 140 31.58 -8.30 -4.32
N VAL A 141 32.37 -7.47 -3.62
CA VAL A 141 32.34 -6.01 -3.79
C VAL A 141 32.72 -5.55 -5.19
N ASP A 142 33.61 -6.27 -5.86
CA ASP A 142 34.11 -5.98 -7.22
C ASP A 142 33.05 -6.16 -8.32
N ILE A 143 31.97 -6.90 -8.02
CA ILE A 143 30.87 -7.08 -8.97
C ILE A 143 29.67 -6.18 -8.68
N LEU A 144 29.62 -5.52 -7.52
CA LEU A 144 28.46 -4.70 -7.14
C LEU A 144 28.36 -3.43 -8.02
N PRO A 145 27.16 -3.07 -8.49
CA PRO A 145 26.97 -1.79 -9.15
C PRO A 145 27.16 -0.64 -8.16
N PRO A 146 27.58 0.55 -8.62
CA PRO A 146 27.72 1.72 -7.76
C PRO A 146 26.37 2.14 -7.16
N THR A 147 25.30 1.99 -7.95
CA THR A 147 23.95 2.38 -7.58
C THR A 147 22.90 1.37 -8.05
N VAL A 148 21.74 1.37 -7.41
CA VAL A 148 20.51 0.71 -7.89
C VAL A 148 19.40 1.74 -8.03
N VAL A 149 18.57 1.60 -9.08
CA VAL A 149 17.42 2.47 -9.29
C VAL A 149 16.17 1.81 -8.71
N LEU A 150 15.53 2.46 -7.74
CA LEU A 150 14.23 2.05 -7.19
C LEU A 150 13.26 3.19 -7.44
N ASP A 151 12.15 2.91 -8.13
CA ASP A 151 11.10 3.88 -8.44
C ASP A 151 11.67 5.18 -9.04
N GLY A 152 12.59 5.06 -10.00
CA GLY A 152 13.23 6.19 -10.68
C GLY A 152 14.30 6.95 -9.87
N VAL A 153 14.61 6.54 -8.64
CA VAL A 153 15.64 7.16 -7.78
C VAL A 153 16.86 6.26 -7.66
N SER A 154 18.05 6.86 -7.81
CA SER A 154 19.33 6.16 -7.63
C SER A 154 19.73 6.11 -6.15
N TYR A 155 20.02 4.92 -5.65
CA TYR A 155 20.54 4.68 -4.29
C TYR A 155 21.94 4.08 -4.37
N ASN A 156 22.83 4.52 -3.47
CA ASN A 156 24.19 3.99 -3.38
C ASN A 156 24.20 2.54 -2.89
N VAL A 157 24.96 1.67 -3.57
CA VAL A 157 25.12 0.25 -3.22
C VAL A 157 26.59 -0.06 -2.91
N ALA A 158 27.50 -0.03 -3.90
CA ALA A 158 28.89 -0.47 -3.68
C ALA A 158 29.59 0.26 -2.52
N SER A 159 29.36 1.57 -2.34
CA SER A 159 29.93 2.35 -1.24
C SER A 159 29.35 2.02 0.15
N ARG A 160 28.18 1.37 0.20
CA ARG A 160 27.48 0.96 1.42
C ARG A 160 27.80 -0.48 1.85
N PHE A 161 28.28 -1.30 0.90
CA PHE A 161 28.57 -2.73 1.08
C PHE A 161 30.02 -3.02 0.66
N THR A 162 30.99 -2.39 1.35
CA THR A 162 32.41 -2.50 1.00
C THR A 162 32.97 -3.92 1.16
N ASP A 163 32.34 -4.76 1.98
CA ASP A 163 32.68 -6.17 2.17
C ASP A 163 31.88 -7.12 1.26
N GLY A 164 31.11 -6.54 0.34
CA GLY A 164 30.14 -7.24 -0.51
C GLY A 164 28.83 -7.56 0.22
N VAL A 165 27.94 -8.26 -0.50
CA VAL A 165 26.68 -8.80 0.04
C VAL A 165 26.83 -10.30 0.19
N LYS A 166 26.57 -10.86 1.36
CA LYS A 166 26.56 -12.32 1.57
C LYS A 166 25.19 -12.91 1.25
N ALA A 167 25.16 -14.22 0.98
CA ALA A 167 23.90 -14.95 0.96
C ALA A 167 23.22 -14.84 2.33
N GLY A 168 21.90 -14.63 2.33
CA GLY A 168 21.13 -14.23 3.51
C GLY A 168 20.92 -12.72 3.55
N MET A 169 21.00 -12.13 4.73
CA MET A 169 20.81 -10.69 4.95
C MET A 169 22.15 -10.04 5.26
N THR A 170 22.48 -8.97 4.54
CA THR A 170 23.66 -8.14 4.79
C THR A 170 23.21 -6.73 5.14
N PHE A 171 23.70 -6.16 6.23
CA PHE A 171 23.45 -4.75 6.59
C PHE A 171 24.51 -3.85 5.96
N ALA A 172 24.08 -2.65 5.57
CA ALA A 172 24.99 -1.63 5.09
C ALA A 172 25.91 -1.15 6.23
N LEU A 173 27.08 -0.65 5.86
CA LEU A 173 28.00 0.00 6.76
C LEU A 173 27.70 1.51 6.83
N SER A 174 27.73 2.08 8.04
CA SER A 174 27.85 3.53 8.28
C SER A 174 29.30 3.82 8.62
N GLY A 175 30.10 4.28 7.65
CA GLY A 175 31.55 4.28 7.81
C GLY A 175 32.10 2.86 7.94
N SER A 176 33.07 2.63 8.84
CA SER A 176 33.67 1.29 9.08
C SER A 176 32.86 0.38 10.01
N THR A 177 31.62 0.76 10.36
CA THR A 177 30.78 0.02 11.31
C THR A 177 29.39 -0.28 10.73
N PRO A 178 28.87 -1.52 10.82
CA PRO A 178 27.52 -1.86 10.34
C PRO A 178 26.45 -1.08 11.10
N TYR A 179 25.34 -0.74 10.41
CA TYR A 179 24.13 -0.25 11.10
C TYR A 179 23.69 -1.27 12.15
N GLN A 180 23.64 -0.85 13.43
CA GLN A 180 23.33 -1.75 14.54
C GLN A 180 21.84 -2.03 14.65
N VAL A 181 21.49 -3.29 14.91
CA VAL A 181 20.14 -3.68 15.34
C VAL A 181 20.05 -3.41 16.83
N TYR A 182 19.24 -2.42 17.23
CA TYR A 182 18.89 -2.23 18.63
C TYR A 182 17.96 -3.36 19.06
N VAL A 183 18.50 -4.42 19.64
CA VAL A 183 17.69 -5.40 20.38
C VAL A 183 17.59 -4.90 21.82
N THR A 184 16.51 -4.20 22.14
CA THR A 184 16.16 -3.97 23.55
C THR A 184 15.68 -5.31 24.12
N GLN A 185 16.38 -5.83 25.13
CA GLN A 185 15.93 -6.98 25.92
C GLN A 185 14.64 -6.65 26.69
#